data_AF-A0A6J6L8X3-F1
#
_entry.id   AF-A0A6J6L8X3-F1
#
_cell.length_a   1.000
_cell.length_b   1.000
_cell.length_c   1.000
_cell.angle_alpha   90.00
_cell.angle_beta   90.00
_cell.angle_gamma   90.00
#
_symmetry.space_group_name_H-M   'P 1'
#
loop_
_entity.id
_entity.type
_entity.pdbx_description
1 polymer ?
#
loop_
_entity_poly.entity_id
_entity_poly.type
_entity_poly.pdbx_seq_one_letter_code
_entity_poly.pdbx_strand_id
1 'polypeptide(L)'
;MLNLHSEFVQVLNYGASGATSIDRLQMLLQESKVKKDDIVVFYFGDNDSGWIDHRSGKPSEQLIWLPVRVFRALSDLGYETAKWMYGELAPRSFRKFSRLAVAETIKALSDAHLYCLSKGAQMVAILQPNLYTLRTKSDYEKKLERRFSQDIRTLISNSFKHYEEWVKTVPFGVSATHIFNNAPSSVFLDWAHVNARGNELIAKFIYSELAKRKLVNVLNKV
;
A
#
# COMPACT_ATOMS: atom_id res chain seq x y z
N MET A 1 5.36 10.23 -11.38
CA MET A 1 4.69 11.53 -11.10
C MET A 1 5.76 12.60 -10.95
N LEU A 2 5.64 13.69 -11.69
CA LEU A 2 6.61 14.80 -11.69
C LEU A 2 6.14 15.87 -10.70
N ASN A 3 7.09 16.55 -10.05
CA ASN A 3 6.79 17.76 -9.28
C ASN A 3 6.16 18.79 -10.22
N LEU A 4 5.09 19.44 -9.77
CA LEU A 4 4.37 20.44 -10.56
C LEU A 4 4.29 21.73 -9.75
N HIS A 5 4.57 22.85 -10.41
CA HIS A 5 4.39 24.18 -9.83
C HIS A 5 3.36 24.94 -10.68
N SER A 6 2.33 25.48 -10.05
CA SER A 6 1.38 26.42 -10.63
C SER A 6 1.30 27.67 -9.75
N GLU A 7 0.62 28.72 -10.21
CA GLU A 7 0.41 29.93 -9.38
C GLU A 7 -0.39 29.67 -8.09
N PHE A 8 -1.14 28.55 -8.03
CA PHE A 8 -2.10 28.28 -6.95
C PHE A 8 -1.74 27.07 -6.09
N VAL A 9 -0.97 26.13 -6.63
CA VAL A 9 -0.58 24.88 -5.95
C VAL A 9 0.81 24.45 -6.38
N GLN A 10 1.63 24.05 -5.41
CA GLN A 10 2.87 23.32 -5.62
C GLN A 10 2.69 21.87 -5.16
N VAL A 11 2.99 20.91 -6.04
CA VAL A 11 2.98 19.48 -5.73
C VAL A 11 4.42 18.97 -5.63
N LEU A 12 4.79 18.49 -4.44
CA LEU A 12 6.07 17.86 -4.17
C LEU A 12 5.86 16.35 -3.99
N ASN A 13 6.34 15.57 -4.94
CA ASN A 13 6.28 14.12 -4.92
C ASN A 13 7.54 13.54 -4.27
N TYR A 14 7.37 13.01 -3.06
CA TYR A 14 8.40 12.28 -2.33
C TYR A 14 8.24 10.75 -2.41
N GLY A 15 7.48 10.25 -3.38
CA GLY A 15 7.34 8.82 -3.63
C GLY A 15 8.67 8.19 -4.08
N ALA A 16 9.02 7.05 -3.49
CA ALA A 16 10.21 6.28 -3.84
C ALA A 16 9.86 4.80 -4.03
N SER A 17 10.50 4.14 -5.00
CA SER A 17 10.27 2.73 -5.28
C SER A 17 10.63 1.87 -4.05
N GLY A 18 9.75 0.94 -3.69
CA GLY A 18 9.94 0.05 -2.54
C GLY A 18 9.79 0.69 -1.16
N ALA A 19 9.63 2.02 -1.07
CA ALA A 19 9.50 2.71 0.22
C ALA A 19 8.18 2.37 0.91
N THR A 20 8.21 2.36 2.25
CA THR A 20 7.02 2.18 3.10
C THR A 20 6.67 3.42 3.87
N SER A 21 5.53 3.38 4.56
CA SER A 21 5.05 4.46 5.42
C SER A 21 6.03 4.80 6.54
N ILE A 22 6.83 3.82 7.00
CA ILE A 22 7.87 4.04 8.02
C ILE A 22 9.01 4.87 7.42
N ASP A 23 9.49 4.50 6.24
CA ASP A 23 10.53 5.26 5.52
C ASP A 23 10.05 6.67 5.19
N ARG A 24 8.77 6.81 4.79
CA ARG A 24 8.16 8.10 4.47
C ARG A 24 7.92 8.96 5.71
N LEU A 25 7.61 8.38 6.86
CA LEU A 25 7.59 9.11 8.13
C LEU A 25 8.97 9.67 8.47
N GLN A 26 10.03 8.87 8.35
CA GLN A 26 11.39 9.34 8.63
C GLN A 26 11.79 10.50 7.71
N MET A 27 11.51 10.38 6.41
CA MET A 27 11.74 11.45 5.44
C MET A 27 10.90 12.70 5.78
N LEU A 28 9.63 12.55 6.17
CA LEU A 28 8.79 13.66 6.61
C LEU A 28 9.41 14.38 7.81
N LEU A 29 9.92 13.65 8.81
CA LEU A 29 10.50 14.23 10.01
C LEU A 29 11.84 14.92 9.77
N GLN A 30 12.65 14.43 8.83
CA GLN A 30 14.03 14.87 8.62
C GLN A 30 14.19 15.89 7.49
N GLU A 31 13.48 15.70 6.38
CA GLU A 31 13.73 16.41 5.12
C GLU A 31 12.59 17.33 4.72
N SER A 32 11.36 17.01 5.13
CA SER A 32 10.21 17.81 4.72
C SER A 32 10.16 19.14 5.48
N LYS A 33 9.94 20.22 4.73
CA LYS A 33 9.65 21.55 5.29
C LYS A 33 8.14 21.78 5.33
N VAL A 34 7.39 20.87 5.95
CA VAL A 34 5.94 21.02 6.11
C VAL A 34 5.64 22.27 6.91
N LYS A 35 4.80 23.13 6.35
CA LYS A 35 4.37 24.41 6.92
C LYS A 35 2.88 24.35 7.23
N LYS A 36 2.43 25.39 7.94
CA LYS A 36 1.01 25.62 8.17
C LYS A 36 0.28 25.67 6.82
N ASP A 37 -0.92 25.07 6.80
CA ASP A 37 -1.82 25.00 5.65
C ASP A 37 -1.35 24.10 4.49
N ASP A 38 -0.19 23.41 4.63
CA ASP A 38 0.22 22.36 3.70
C ASP A 38 -0.71 21.12 3.81
N ILE A 39 -0.77 20.36 2.72
CA ILE A 39 -1.49 19.08 2.64
C ILE A 39 -0.49 17.96 2.38
N VAL A 40 -0.42 16.99 3.28
CA VAL A 40 0.43 15.81 3.15
C VAL A 40 -0.43 14.61 2.76
N VAL A 41 -0.07 13.93 1.67
CA VAL A 41 -0.76 12.72 1.21
C VAL A 41 0.16 11.52 1.37
N PHE A 42 -0.24 10.56 2.21
CA PHE A 42 0.38 9.24 2.25
C PHE A 42 -0.41 8.30 1.35
N TYR A 43 0.22 7.82 0.29
CA TYR A 43 -0.30 6.76 -0.57
C TYR A 43 0.41 5.46 -0.20
N PHE A 44 -0.30 4.53 0.46
CA PHE A 44 0.31 3.39 1.18
C PHE A 44 -0.38 2.06 0.88
N GLY A 45 0.24 0.93 1.23
CA GLY A 45 -0.41 -0.39 1.29
C GLY A 45 0.49 -1.57 0.90
N ASP A 46 0.95 -1.61 -0.35
CA ASP A 46 1.59 -2.79 -0.93
C ASP A 46 2.93 -3.11 -0.27
N ASN A 47 3.87 -2.16 -0.26
CA ASN A 47 5.18 -2.37 0.39
C ASN A 47 5.05 -2.48 1.92
N ASP A 48 4.02 -1.87 2.49
CA ASP A 48 3.69 -1.90 3.93
C ASP A 48 3.19 -3.26 4.41
N SER A 49 2.92 -4.21 3.50
CA SER A 49 2.31 -5.50 3.85
C SER A 49 3.27 -6.53 4.44
N GLY A 50 4.53 -6.16 4.68
CA GLY A 50 5.51 -7.01 5.37
C GLY A 50 6.24 -7.99 4.45
N TRP A 51 6.48 -7.63 3.19
CA TRP A 51 7.40 -8.38 2.34
C TRP A 51 8.86 -8.22 2.80
N ILE A 52 9.20 -7.03 3.31
CA ILE A 52 10.46 -6.74 4.00
C ILE A 52 10.12 -6.33 5.44
N ASP A 53 10.83 -6.87 6.41
CA ASP A 53 10.71 -6.47 7.81
C ASP A 53 11.59 -5.25 8.07
N HIS A 54 10.97 -4.12 8.42
CA HIS A 54 11.68 -2.85 8.62
C HIS A 54 12.63 -2.86 9.82
N ARG A 55 12.42 -3.73 10.80
CA ARG A 55 13.28 -3.83 11.99
C ARG A 55 14.61 -4.49 11.68
N SER A 56 14.60 -5.49 10.81
CA SER A 56 15.78 -6.29 10.46
C SER A 56 16.34 -6.01 9.06
N GLY A 57 15.58 -5.33 8.20
CA GLY A 57 15.88 -5.16 6.78
C GLY A 57 15.78 -6.46 5.97
N LYS A 58 15.33 -7.56 6.59
CA LYS A 58 15.30 -8.88 5.95
C LYS A 58 13.95 -9.12 5.25
N PRO A 59 13.94 -9.84 4.12
CA PRO A 59 12.72 -10.37 3.54
C PRO A 59 11.97 -11.22 4.58
N SER A 60 10.64 -11.13 4.61
CA SER A 60 9.82 -11.90 5.55
C SER A 60 10.06 -13.41 5.41
N GLU A 61 10.38 -13.87 4.20
CA GLU A 61 10.78 -15.25 3.91
C GLU A 61 11.96 -15.77 4.76
N GLN A 62 12.90 -14.89 5.12
CA GLN A 62 14.04 -15.24 5.96
C GLN A 62 13.68 -15.33 7.44
N LEU A 63 12.61 -14.65 7.85
CA LEU A 63 12.10 -14.61 9.22
C LEU A 63 11.11 -15.75 9.50
N ILE A 64 10.61 -16.42 8.46
CA ILE A 64 9.77 -17.61 8.60
C ILE A 64 10.53 -18.67 9.41
N TRP A 65 9.78 -19.34 10.29
CA TRP A 65 10.25 -20.44 11.12
C TRP A 65 11.06 -21.45 10.30
N LEU A 66 12.25 -21.81 10.78
CA LEU A 66 13.25 -22.60 10.05
C LEU A 66 12.68 -23.90 9.42
N PRO A 67 11.83 -24.69 10.10
CA PRO A 67 11.18 -25.86 9.48
C PRO A 67 10.35 -25.55 8.23
N VAL A 68 9.65 -24.41 8.18
CA VAL A 68 8.90 -24.01 6.98
C VAL A 68 9.86 -23.69 5.83
N ARG A 69 11.01 -23.08 6.12
CA ARG A 69 12.06 -22.83 5.12
C ARG A 69 12.66 -24.14 4.59
N VAL A 70 12.83 -25.14 5.45
CA VAL A 70 13.27 -26.48 5.04
C VAL A 70 12.20 -27.14 4.16
N PHE A 71 10.92 -27.06 4.53
CA PHE A 71 9.84 -27.59 3.70
C PHE A 71 9.75 -26.89 2.34
N ARG A 72 10.03 -25.58 2.26
CA ARG A 72 10.15 -24.88 0.98
C ARG A 72 11.27 -25.47 0.13
N ALA A 73 12.48 -25.56 0.68
CA ALA A 73 13.63 -26.08 -0.05
C ALA A 73 13.39 -27.53 -0.56
N LEU A 74 12.77 -28.37 0.26
CA LEU A 74 12.38 -29.73 -0.16
C LEU A 74 11.24 -29.72 -1.19
N SER A 75 10.28 -28.81 -1.07
CA SER A 75 9.23 -28.63 -2.09
C SER A 75 9.83 -28.25 -3.44
N ASP A 76 10.84 -27.37 -3.45
CA ASP A 76 11.53 -26.93 -4.68
C ASP A 76 12.33 -28.09 -5.34
N LEU A 77 12.71 -29.10 -4.55
CA LEU A 77 13.29 -30.36 -5.03
C LEU A 77 12.24 -31.39 -5.49
N GLY A 78 10.95 -31.08 -5.42
CA GLY A 78 9.86 -31.94 -5.88
C GLY A 78 9.30 -32.92 -4.84
N TYR A 79 9.64 -32.79 -3.56
CA TYR A 79 9.07 -33.64 -2.51
C TYR A 79 7.62 -33.22 -2.19
N GLU A 80 6.65 -33.99 -2.67
CA GLU A 80 5.20 -33.67 -2.53
C GLU A 80 4.73 -33.55 -1.07
N THR A 81 5.28 -34.34 -0.15
CA THR A 81 4.97 -34.21 1.30
C THR A 81 5.46 -32.88 1.86
N ALA A 82 6.64 -32.42 1.45
CA ALA A 82 7.18 -31.13 1.85
C ALA A 82 6.39 -29.97 1.24
N LYS A 83 5.95 -30.11 -0.02
CA LYS A 83 5.07 -29.15 -0.69
C LYS A 83 3.72 -29.00 0.03
N TRP A 84 3.11 -30.12 0.42
CA TRP A 84 1.89 -30.11 1.25
C TRP A 84 2.13 -29.41 2.59
N MET A 85 3.18 -29.80 3.33
CA MET A 85 3.51 -29.17 4.62
C MET A 85 3.82 -27.67 4.49
N TYR A 86 4.53 -27.25 3.45
CA TYR A 86 4.78 -25.84 3.16
C TYR A 86 3.46 -25.10 2.92
N GLY A 87 2.59 -25.64 2.07
CA GLY A 87 1.28 -25.06 1.75
C GLY A 87 0.38 -24.87 2.99
N GLU A 88 0.46 -25.76 3.98
CA GLU A 88 -0.30 -25.65 5.22
C GLU A 88 0.30 -24.63 6.22
N LEU A 89 1.63 -24.60 6.33
CA LEU A 89 2.32 -23.84 7.37
C LEU A 89 2.69 -22.41 6.96
N ALA A 90 3.16 -22.22 5.73
CA ALA A 90 3.63 -20.92 5.25
C ALA A 90 2.56 -19.82 5.35
N PRO A 91 1.28 -20.05 4.97
CA PRO A 91 0.25 -19.02 5.08
C PRO A 91 0.03 -18.54 6.52
N ARG A 92 0.24 -19.39 7.53
CA ARG A 92 0.11 -18.99 8.95
C ARG A 92 1.22 -18.03 9.35
N SER A 93 2.45 -18.32 8.95
CA SER A 93 3.61 -17.45 9.19
C SER A 93 3.44 -16.11 8.48
N PHE A 94 3.09 -16.12 7.20
CA PHE A 94 2.88 -14.90 6.43
C PHE A 94 1.77 -14.02 7.03
N ARG A 95 0.63 -14.60 7.43
CA ARG A 95 -0.43 -13.85 8.14
C ARG A 95 0.06 -13.20 9.43
N LYS A 96 0.93 -13.87 10.20
CA LYS A 96 1.53 -13.30 11.40
C LYS A 96 2.44 -12.10 11.07
N PHE A 97 3.31 -12.21 10.07
CA PHE A 97 4.18 -11.12 9.63
C PHE A 97 3.39 -9.92 9.12
N SER A 98 2.40 -10.18 8.26
CA SER A 98 1.49 -9.18 7.73
C SER A 98 0.82 -8.38 8.85
N ARG A 99 0.34 -9.02 9.94
CA ARG A 99 -0.24 -8.30 11.08
C ARG A 99 0.75 -7.40 11.83
N LEU A 100 2.00 -7.84 11.96
CA LEU A 100 3.04 -7.02 12.60
C LEU A 100 3.34 -5.79 11.73
N ALA A 101 3.53 -6.00 10.41
CA ALA A 101 3.78 -4.91 9.47
C ALA A 101 2.61 -3.91 9.40
N VAL A 102 1.36 -4.41 9.45
CA VAL A 102 0.16 -3.57 9.55
C VAL A 102 0.19 -2.69 10.79
N ALA A 103 0.52 -3.26 11.95
CA ALA A 103 0.57 -2.49 13.20
C ALA A 103 1.63 -1.39 13.16
N GLU A 104 2.81 -1.69 12.61
CA GLU A 104 3.89 -0.70 12.44
C GLU A 104 3.50 0.41 11.44
N THR A 105 2.84 0.04 10.34
CA THR A 105 2.33 0.98 9.32
C THR A 105 1.28 1.91 9.90
N ILE A 106 0.29 1.37 10.61
CA ILE A 106 -0.76 2.16 11.27
C ILE A 106 -0.15 3.14 12.28
N LYS A 107 0.83 2.67 13.06
CA LYS A 107 1.55 3.53 13.99
C LYS A 107 2.27 4.66 13.25
N ALA A 108 3.02 4.35 12.19
CA ALA A 108 3.74 5.35 11.40
C ALA A 108 2.81 6.40 10.77
N LEU A 109 1.67 5.97 10.22
CA LEU A 109 0.67 6.89 9.66
C LEU A 109 0.02 7.78 10.73
N SER A 110 -0.22 7.23 11.93
CA SER A 110 -0.75 8.00 13.05
C SER A 110 0.26 9.02 13.57
N ASP A 111 1.53 8.63 13.71
CA ASP A 111 2.62 9.53 14.11
C ASP A 111 2.82 10.65 13.07
N ALA A 112 2.76 10.32 11.77
CA ALA A 112 2.82 11.29 10.68
C ALA A 112 1.67 12.30 10.75
N HIS A 113 0.45 11.83 11.04
CA HIS A 113 -0.72 12.68 11.17
C HIS A 113 -0.57 13.66 12.34
N LEU A 114 -0.15 13.18 13.51
CA LEU A 114 0.12 14.02 14.68
C LEU A 114 1.21 15.05 14.40
N TYR A 115 2.27 14.66 13.68
CA TYR A 115 3.31 15.59 13.26
C TYR A 115 2.74 16.70 12.36
N CYS A 116 1.94 16.35 11.34
CA CYS A 116 1.32 17.34 10.44
C CYS A 116 0.42 18.31 11.22
N LEU A 117 -0.41 17.80 12.13
CA LEU A 117 -1.26 18.63 12.99
C LEU A 117 -0.43 19.60 13.84
N SER A 118 0.69 19.14 14.40
CA SER A 118 1.59 20.00 15.20
C SER A 118 2.21 21.16 14.39
N LYS A 119 2.26 21.04 13.06
CA LYS A 119 2.73 22.07 12.13
C LYS A 119 1.60 22.95 11.58
N GLY A 120 0.34 22.67 11.95
CA GLY A 120 -0.83 23.31 11.35
C GLY A 120 -1.08 22.87 9.91
N ALA A 121 -0.55 21.72 9.50
CA ALA A 121 -0.80 21.08 8.23
C ALA A 121 -1.91 20.02 8.35
N GLN A 122 -2.45 19.60 7.20
CA GLN A 122 -3.43 18.52 7.12
C GLN A 122 -2.79 17.29 6.49
N MET A 123 -3.26 16.10 6.89
CA MET A 123 -2.80 14.84 6.30
C MET A 123 -3.98 13.98 5.86
N VAL A 124 -3.81 13.29 4.73
CA VAL A 124 -4.72 12.23 4.26
C VAL A 124 -3.91 10.97 3.95
N ALA A 125 -4.31 9.85 4.55
CA ALA A 125 -3.78 8.52 4.27
C ALA A 125 -4.72 7.77 3.32
N ILE A 126 -4.21 7.39 2.15
CA ILE A 126 -4.96 6.77 1.06
C ILE A 126 -4.43 5.36 0.85
N LEU A 127 -5.25 4.36 1.16
CA LEU A 127 -4.93 2.96 0.89
C LEU A 127 -5.04 2.70 -0.60
N GLN A 128 -3.93 2.29 -1.22
CA GLN A 128 -3.85 2.09 -2.68
C GLN A 128 -4.68 0.91 -3.18
N PRO A 129 -5.16 0.91 -4.43
CA PRO A 129 -5.64 -0.31 -5.08
C PRO A 129 -4.49 -1.24 -5.50
N ASN A 130 -4.77 -2.55 -5.53
CA ASN A 130 -3.89 -3.54 -6.16
C ASN A 130 -4.70 -4.65 -6.83
N LEU A 131 -4.03 -5.55 -7.54
CA LEU A 131 -4.68 -6.64 -8.28
C LEU A 131 -5.55 -7.52 -7.37
N TYR A 132 -5.13 -7.72 -6.11
CA TYR A 132 -5.83 -8.56 -5.15
C TYR A 132 -7.08 -7.90 -4.57
N THR A 133 -7.20 -6.57 -4.60
CA THR A 133 -8.39 -5.84 -4.13
C THR A 133 -9.51 -5.75 -5.17
N LEU A 134 -9.25 -6.11 -6.44
CA LEU A 134 -10.28 -6.14 -7.48
C LEU A 134 -11.43 -7.09 -7.13
N ARG A 135 -12.66 -6.57 -7.20
CA ARG A 135 -13.90 -7.35 -7.01
C ARG A 135 -14.10 -8.38 -8.12
N THR A 136 -13.84 -7.97 -9.37
CA THR A 136 -13.93 -8.80 -10.56
C THR A 136 -12.62 -8.70 -11.33
N LYS A 137 -12.14 -9.84 -11.85
CA LYS A 137 -10.89 -9.92 -12.62
C LYS A 137 -11.19 -10.39 -14.05
N SER A 138 -10.67 -9.66 -15.02
CA SER A 138 -10.56 -10.08 -16.41
C SER A 138 -9.64 -11.29 -16.56
N ASP A 139 -9.68 -11.94 -17.72
CA ASP A 139 -8.79 -13.09 -17.98
C ASP A 139 -7.31 -12.70 -18.03
N TYR A 140 -7.01 -11.46 -18.42
CA TYR A 140 -5.67 -10.91 -18.32
C TYR A 140 -5.21 -10.78 -16.86
N GLU A 141 -6.06 -10.25 -15.97
CA GLU A 141 -5.76 -10.10 -14.54
C GLU A 141 -5.61 -11.44 -13.83
N LYS A 142 -6.44 -12.44 -14.17
CA LYS A 142 -6.26 -13.81 -13.68
C LYS A 142 -4.93 -14.41 -14.13
N LYS A 143 -4.49 -14.12 -15.36
CA LYS A 143 -3.16 -14.54 -15.86
C LYS A 143 -2.03 -13.83 -15.12
N LEU A 144 -2.17 -12.54 -14.83
CA LEU A 144 -1.21 -11.81 -14.01
C LEU A 144 -1.12 -12.40 -12.60
N GLU A 145 -2.26 -12.64 -11.94
CA GLU A 145 -2.32 -13.18 -10.59
C GLU A 145 -1.57 -14.52 -10.46
N ARG A 146 -1.70 -15.40 -11.47
CA ARG A 146 -1.02 -16.71 -11.52
C ARG A 146 0.50 -16.62 -11.66
N ARG A 147 1.06 -15.48 -12.06
CA ARG A 147 2.52 -15.29 -12.18
C ARG A 147 3.19 -15.02 -10.84
N PHE A 148 2.42 -14.66 -9.82
CA PHE A 148 2.94 -14.30 -8.50
C PHE A 148 2.68 -15.42 -7.49
N SER A 149 3.52 -15.48 -6.45
CA SER A 149 3.41 -16.54 -5.45
C SER A 149 2.13 -16.42 -4.63
N GLN A 150 1.64 -17.56 -4.15
CA GLN A 150 0.52 -17.62 -3.21
C GLN A 150 0.84 -16.90 -1.89
N ASP A 151 2.12 -16.77 -1.58
CA ASP A 151 2.63 -16.08 -0.39
C ASP A 151 2.43 -14.57 -0.49
N ILE A 152 2.74 -13.95 -1.64
CA ILE A 152 2.44 -12.53 -1.91
C ILE A 152 0.94 -12.30 -1.76
N ARG A 153 0.12 -13.14 -2.41
CA ARG A 153 -1.34 -13.05 -2.29
C ARG A 153 -1.80 -13.11 -0.83
N THR A 154 -1.24 -14.01 -0.05
CA THR A 154 -1.59 -14.20 1.37
C THR A 154 -1.21 -12.98 2.20
N LEU A 155 0.00 -12.45 2.01
CA LEU A 155 0.48 -11.24 2.69
C LEU A 155 -0.41 -10.04 2.37
N ILE A 156 -0.56 -9.72 1.09
CA ILE A 156 -1.32 -8.55 0.63
C ILE A 156 -2.77 -8.66 1.07
N SER A 157 -3.44 -9.78 0.78
CA SER A 157 -4.87 -9.94 1.12
C SER A 157 -5.12 -9.85 2.62
N ASN A 158 -4.23 -10.39 3.45
CA ASN A 158 -4.38 -10.31 4.90
C ASN A 158 -4.13 -8.89 5.41
N SER A 159 -3.08 -8.21 4.93
CA SER A 159 -2.76 -6.84 5.34
C SER A 159 -3.86 -5.86 4.94
N PHE A 160 -4.34 -5.95 3.69
CA PHE A 160 -5.38 -5.08 3.16
C PHE A 160 -6.71 -5.22 3.88
N LYS A 161 -7.07 -6.42 4.35
CA LYS A 161 -8.24 -6.60 5.22
C LYS A 161 -8.14 -5.74 6.48
N HIS A 162 -6.95 -5.69 7.09
CA HIS A 162 -6.75 -4.88 8.30
C HIS A 162 -6.66 -3.38 7.99
N TYR A 163 -6.02 -3.00 6.88
CA TYR A 163 -5.99 -1.60 6.45
C TYR A 163 -7.38 -1.06 6.13
N GLU A 164 -8.22 -1.84 5.44
CA GLU A 164 -9.62 -1.47 5.15
C GLU A 164 -10.44 -1.22 6.40
N GLU A 165 -10.27 -2.05 7.45
CA GLU A 165 -10.96 -1.78 8.70
C GLU A 165 -10.39 -0.55 9.41
N TRP A 166 -9.07 -0.36 9.41
CA TRP A 166 -8.44 0.79 10.06
C TRP A 166 -8.81 2.13 9.39
N VAL A 167 -8.79 2.24 8.06
CA VAL A 167 -9.11 3.51 7.38
C VAL A 167 -10.54 3.97 7.65
N LYS A 168 -11.46 3.07 8.03
CA LYS A 168 -12.83 3.42 8.44
C LYS A 168 -12.90 4.00 9.85
N THR A 169 -11.91 3.76 10.71
CA THR A 169 -11.92 4.19 12.12
C THR A 169 -11.22 5.53 12.35
N VAL A 170 -10.44 6.03 11.38
CA VAL A 170 -9.69 7.29 11.51
C VAL A 170 -10.18 8.36 10.54
N PRO A 171 -10.27 9.64 10.96
CA PRO A 171 -10.83 10.70 10.12
C PRO A 171 -9.92 11.08 8.95
N PHE A 172 -8.62 10.81 9.04
CA PHE A 172 -7.63 11.11 7.99
C PHE A 172 -7.41 9.94 7.01
N GLY A 173 -8.07 8.79 7.21
CA GLY A 173 -7.95 7.62 6.33
C GLY A 173 -9.02 7.57 5.25
N VAL A 174 -8.69 6.96 4.11
CA VAL A 174 -9.64 6.60 3.06
C VAL A 174 -9.11 5.44 2.21
N SER A 175 -10.01 4.58 1.70
CA SER A 175 -9.66 3.47 0.82
C SER A 175 -9.91 3.79 -0.65
N ALA A 176 -8.87 3.63 -1.48
CA ALA A 176 -8.95 3.69 -2.94
C ALA A 176 -9.00 2.28 -3.58
N THR A 177 -9.17 1.22 -2.81
CA THR A 177 -9.08 -0.17 -3.30
C THR A 177 -10.11 -0.55 -4.37
N HIS A 178 -11.21 0.21 -4.42
CA HIS A 178 -12.35 -0.04 -5.29
C HIS A 178 -12.29 0.70 -6.64
N ILE A 179 -11.37 1.64 -6.82
CA ILE A 179 -11.42 2.61 -7.93
C ILE A 179 -11.25 1.98 -9.32
N PHE A 180 -10.70 0.75 -9.39
CA PHE A 180 -10.50 0.03 -10.64
C PHE A 180 -11.58 -1.01 -10.95
N ASN A 181 -12.56 -1.24 -10.06
CA ASN A 181 -13.59 -2.27 -10.25
C ASN A 181 -14.40 -2.09 -11.53
N ASN A 182 -14.53 -0.86 -12.02
CA ASN A 182 -15.32 -0.51 -13.21
C ASN A 182 -14.44 0.04 -14.34
N ALA A 183 -13.13 -0.19 -14.32
CA ALA A 183 -12.27 0.23 -15.41
C ALA A 183 -12.66 -0.54 -16.69
N PRO A 184 -12.80 0.12 -17.86
CA PRO A 184 -13.24 -0.53 -19.10
C PRO A 184 -12.22 -1.54 -19.62
N SER A 185 -10.96 -1.42 -19.20
CA SER A 185 -9.86 -2.33 -19.48
C SER A 185 -8.97 -2.45 -18.26
N SER A 186 -8.20 -3.53 -18.16
CA SER A 186 -7.24 -3.67 -17.07
C SER A 186 -6.24 -2.52 -17.07
N VAL A 187 -5.98 -1.98 -15.89
CA VAL A 187 -4.99 -0.92 -15.67
C VAL A 187 -3.68 -1.46 -15.11
N PHE A 188 -3.63 -2.75 -14.76
CA PHE A 188 -2.50 -3.38 -14.08
C PHE A 188 -1.40 -3.82 -15.07
N LEU A 189 -0.16 -3.49 -14.74
CA LEU A 189 1.05 -3.97 -15.42
C LEU A 189 1.59 -5.23 -14.75
N ASP A 190 1.49 -5.27 -13.42
CA ASP A 190 1.72 -6.44 -12.58
C ASP A 190 0.70 -6.44 -11.42
N TRP A 191 0.99 -7.09 -10.29
CA TRP A 191 0.05 -7.15 -9.18
C TRP A 191 -0.15 -5.81 -8.44
N ALA A 192 0.75 -4.84 -8.57
CA ALA A 192 0.74 -3.56 -7.84
C ALA A 192 0.79 -2.34 -8.79
N HIS A 193 1.64 -2.39 -9.81
CA HIS A 193 1.90 -1.27 -10.70
C HIS A 193 0.80 -1.12 -11.75
N VAL A 194 0.50 0.13 -12.09
CA VAL A 194 -0.54 0.47 -13.06
C VAL A 194 -0.01 1.32 -14.22
N ASN A 195 -0.72 1.27 -15.34
CA ASN A 195 -0.45 2.08 -16.51
C ASN A 195 -0.88 3.56 -16.30
N ALA A 196 -0.68 4.40 -17.32
CA ALA A 196 -1.03 5.82 -17.27
C ALA A 196 -2.51 6.06 -16.91
N ARG A 197 -3.43 5.22 -17.40
CA ARG A 197 -4.85 5.32 -17.08
C ARG A 197 -5.15 4.99 -15.62
N GLY A 198 -4.49 3.97 -15.05
CA GLY A 198 -4.58 3.68 -13.63
C GLY A 198 -4.10 4.84 -12.77
N ASN A 199 -2.96 5.44 -13.14
CA ASN A 199 -2.43 6.65 -12.46
C ASN A 199 -3.38 7.84 -12.55
N GLU A 200 -4.05 8.05 -13.69
CA GLU A 200 -5.06 9.10 -13.86
C GLU A 200 -6.26 8.89 -12.92
N LEU A 201 -6.76 7.64 -12.82
CA LEU A 201 -7.86 7.30 -11.92
C LEU A 201 -7.48 7.49 -10.44
N ILE A 202 -6.27 7.10 -10.06
CA ILE A 202 -5.73 7.36 -8.72
C ILE A 202 -5.69 8.87 -8.46
N ALA A 203 -5.12 9.66 -9.36
CA ALA A 203 -5.02 11.12 -9.19
C ALA A 203 -6.40 11.78 -9.05
N LYS A 204 -7.39 11.36 -9.85
CA LYS A 204 -8.78 11.83 -9.74
C LYS A 204 -9.42 11.47 -8.41
N PHE A 205 -9.14 10.27 -7.89
CA PHE A 205 -9.62 9.85 -6.58
C PHE A 205 -9.01 10.71 -5.47
N ILE A 206 -7.68 10.88 -5.47
CA ILE A 206 -6.97 11.73 -4.51
C ILE A 206 -7.56 13.14 -4.52
N TYR A 207 -7.67 13.76 -5.70
CA TYR A 207 -8.24 15.11 -5.83
C TYR A 207 -9.68 15.20 -5.28
N SER A 208 -10.54 14.24 -5.64
CA SER A 208 -11.92 14.18 -5.16
C SER A 208 -12.00 14.08 -3.63
N GLU A 209 -11.12 13.29 -3.02
CA GLU A 209 -11.06 13.17 -1.56
C GLU A 209 -10.55 14.44 -0.87
N LEU A 210 -9.53 15.10 -1.44
CA LEU A 210 -9.07 16.39 -0.94
C LEU A 210 -10.16 17.46 -1.04
N ALA A 211 -10.90 17.49 -2.15
CA ALA A 211 -12.01 18.40 -2.40
C ALA A 211 -13.17 18.17 -1.42
N LYS A 212 -13.59 16.92 -1.23
CA LYS A 212 -14.63 16.51 -0.28
C LYS A 212 -14.32 16.94 1.15
N ARG A 213 -13.03 16.91 1.51
CA ARG A 213 -12.51 17.36 2.81
C ARG A 213 -12.30 18.87 2.90
N LYS A 214 -12.61 19.63 1.84
CA LYS A 214 -12.40 21.08 1.71
C LYS A 214 -10.92 21.48 1.92
N LEU A 215 -9.99 20.59 1.59
CA LEU A 215 -8.56 20.86 1.65
C LEU A 215 -8.07 21.59 0.40
N VAL A 216 -8.70 21.32 -0.73
CA VAL A 216 -8.51 22.09 -1.96
C VAL A 216 -9.81 22.78 -2.33
N ASN A 217 -9.70 24.02 -2.82
CA ASN A 217 -10.87 24.73 -3.35
C ASN A 217 -11.35 24.00 -4.60
N VAL A 218 -12.59 23.51 -4.54
CA VAL A 218 -13.34 23.17 -5.75
C VAL A 218 -13.63 24.49 -6.43
N LEU A 219 -12.73 24.93 -7.32
CA LEU A 219 -13.15 25.84 -8.37
C LEU A 219 -14.15 25.04 -9.21
N ASN A 220 -15.43 25.18 -8.88
CA ASN A 220 -16.53 24.95 -9.80
C ASN A 220 -16.35 25.95 -10.95
N LYS A 221 -15.37 25.69 -11.83
CA LYS A 221 -15.41 26.21 -13.18
C LYS A 221 -16.09 25.12 -14.01
N VAL A 222 -17.40 25.33 -14.12
CA VAL A 222 -18.30 24.77 -15.14
C VAL A 222 -17.60 24.73 -16.49
#